data_AF-A0A520MWR7-F1
#
_entry.id   AF-A0A520MWR7-F1
#
_cell.length_a   1.000
_cell.length_b   1.000
_cell.length_c   1.000
_cell.angle_alpha   90.00
_cell.angle_beta   90.00
_cell.angle_gamma   90.00
#
_symmetry.space_group_name_H-M   'P 1'
#
loop_
_entity.id
_entity.type
_entity.pdbx_description
1 polymer ?
#
loop_
_entity_poly.entity_id
_entity_poly.type
_entity_poly.pdbx_seq_one_letter_code
_entity_poly.pdbx_strand_id
1 'polypeptide(L)'
;MITRKMIVNILALSICVFFLSIEKVKLSWEISILHNNYENLRVENANLKDQNLKLITQFYTDNAPANIERIAKESMGMIKKSPKRIVIDE
;
A
#
# COMPACT_ATOMS: atom_id res chain seq x y z
N MET A 1 -46.55 36.03 26.91
CA MET A 1 -47.41 35.90 25.71
C MET A 1 -46.50 35.91 24.49
N ILE A 2 -46.33 34.78 23.79
CA ILE A 2 -45.47 34.74 22.60
C ILE A 2 -46.16 35.53 21.50
N THR A 3 -45.48 36.57 21.00
CA THR A 3 -46.04 37.40 19.92
C THR A 3 -45.85 36.70 18.58
N ARG A 4 -46.76 36.94 17.63
CA ARG A 4 -46.72 36.36 16.28
C ARG A 4 -45.38 36.56 15.56
N LYS A 5 -44.70 37.70 15.81
CA LYS A 5 -43.35 37.99 15.28
C LYS A 5 -42.28 37.04 15.84
N MET A 6 -42.33 36.72 17.13
CA MET A 6 -41.40 35.77 17.75
C MET A 6 -41.58 34.36 17.19
N ILE A 7 -42.83 33.93 16.93
CA ILE A 7 -43.11 32.62 16.32
C ILE A 7 -42.48 32.52 14.93
N VAL A 8 -42.65 33.55 14.09
CA VAL A 8 -42.06 33.57 12.74
C VAL A 8 -40.54 33.49 12.79
N ASN A 9 -39.89 34.23 13.71
CA ASN A 9 -38.43 34.18 13.85
C ASN A 9 -37.92 32.81 14.32
N ILE A 10 -38.59 32.18 15.29
CA ILE A 10 -38.23 30.84 15.76
C ILE A 10 -38.36 29.84 14.61
N LEU A 11 -39.45 29.92 13.83
CA LEU A 11 -39.71 29.02 12.72
C LEU A 11 -38.67 29.17 11.61
N ALA A 12 -38.28 30.41 11.29
CA ALA A 12 -37.19 30.70 10.35
C ALA A 12 -35.84 30.13 10.82
N LEU A 13 -35.50 30.32 12.11
CA LEU A 13 -34.28 29.76 12.71
C LEU A 13 -34.27 28.23 12.67
N SER A 14 -35.39 27.58 12.99
CA SER A 14 -35.52 26.12 12.92
C SER A 14 -35.31 25.59 11.50
N ILE A 15 -35.84 26.27 10.48
CA ILE A 15 -35.63 25.90 9.09
C ILE A 15 -34.15 26.04 8.70
N CYS A 16 -33.49 27.14 9.10
CA CYS A 16 -32.06 27.31 8.84
C CYS A 16 -31.20 26.21 9.49
N VAL A 17 -31.48 25.85 10.75
CA VAL A 17 -30.78 24.77 11.46
C VAL A 17 -31.00 23.43 10.77
N PHE A 18 -32.21 23.17 10.25
CA PHE A 18 -32.51 21.95 9.51
C PHE A 18 -31.67 21.83 8.23
N PHE A 19 -31.57 22.90 7.43
CA PHE A 19 -30.72 22.90 6.23
C PHE A 19 -29.24 22.64 6.55
N LEU A 20 -28.70 23.32 7.58
CA LEU A 20 -27.31 23.09 8.00
C LEU A 20 -27.06 21.66 8.48
N SER A 21 -28.08 21.02 9.07
CA SER A 21 -27.98 19.64 9.54
C SER A 21 -27.89 18.65 8.38
N ILE A 22 -28.62 18.90 7.28
CA ILE A 22 -28.53 18.06 6.07
C ILE A 22 -27.14 18.15 5.44
N GLU A 23 -26.58 19.35 5.30
CA GLU A 23 -25.22 19.56 4.79
C GLU A 23 -24.17 18.86 5.67
N LYS A 24 -24.34 18.90 7.00
CA LYS A 24 -23.49 18.18 7.96
C LYS A 24 -23.48 16.67 7.71
N VAL A 25 -24.65 16.07 7.47
CA VAL A 25 -24.77 14.63 7.21
C VAL A 25 -24.09 14.27 5.89
N LYS A 26 -24.32 15.05 4.83
CA LYS A 26 -23.69 14.85 3.53
C LYS A 26 -22.16 14.93 3.62
N LEU A 27 -21.65 15.97 4.27
CA LEU A 27 -20.21 16.16 4.47
C LEU A 27 -19.60 15.01 5.28
N SER A 28 -20.29 14.55 6.34
CA SER A 28 -19.83 13.42 7.14
C SER A 28 -19.73 12.13 6.32
N TRP A 29 -20.67 11.91 5.40
CA TRP A 29 -20.66 10.76 4.51
C TRP A 29 -19.50 10.84 3.51
N GLU A 30 -19.28 12.00 2.89
CA GLU A 30 -18.16 12.24 1.98
C GLU A 30 -16.80 12.05 2.68
N ILE A 31 -16.65 12.56 3.91
CA ILE A 31 -15.44 12.35 4.73
C ILE A 31 -15.21 10.87 5.01
N SER A 32 -16.26 10.11 5.33
CA SER A 32 -16.14 8.67 5.60
C SER A 32 -15.66 7.91 4.36
N ILE A 33 -16.18 8.23 3.18
CA ILE A 33 -15.75 7.63 1.91
C ILE A 33 -14.29 7.99 1.63
N LEU A 34 -13.95 9.27 1.76
CA LEU A 34 -12.60 9.77 1.53
C LEU A 34 -11.58 9.09 2.47
N HIS A 35 -11.93 8.94 3.75
CA HIS A 35 -11.08 8.27 4.72
C HIS A 35 -10.84 6.80 4.36
N ASN A 36 -11.89 6.06 4.01
CA ASN A 36 -11.76 4.65 3.61
C ASN A 36 -10.89 4.51 2.34
N ASN A 37 -11.11 5.37 1.35
CA ASN A 37 -10.31 5.36 0.12
C ASN A 37 -8.84 5.69 0.39
N TYR A 38 -8.57 6.65 1.28
CA TYR A 38 -7.21 6.99 1.69
C TYR A 38 -6.53 5.80 2.38
N GLU A 39 -7.21 5.13 3.30
CA GLU A 39 -6.67 3.95 3.98
C GLU A 39 -6.38 2.80 3.01
N ASN A 40 -7.28 2.53 2.06
CA ASN A 40 -7.03 1.53 1.01
C ASN A 40 -5.80 1.88 0.17
N LEU A 41 -5.70 3.14 -0.27
CA LEU A 41 -4.56 3.60 -1.06
C LEU A 41 -3.25 3.54 -0.26
N ARG A 42 -3.31 3.83 1.04
CA ARG A 42 -2.16 3.73 1.95
C ARG A 42 -1.65 2.30 2.05
N VAL A 43 -2.55 1.33 2.22
CA VAL A 43 -2.21 -0.10 2.29
C VAL A 43 -1.65 -0.59 0.96
N GLU A 44 -2.30 -0.25 -0.15
CA GLU A 44 -1.85 -0.65 -1.49
C GLU A 44 -0.46 -0.09 -1.81
N ASN A 45 -0.21 1.18 -1.50
CA ASN A 45 1.10 1.80 -1.68
C ASN A 45 2.19 1.13 -0.82
N ALA A 46 1.88 0.75 0.43
CA ALA A 46 2.82 0.01 1.27
C ALA A 46 3.15 -1.36 0.67
N ASN A 47 2.15 -2.08 0.16
CA ASN A 47 2.34 -3.36 -0.51
C ASN A 47 3.17 -3.23 -1.80
N LEU A 48 2.90 -2.21 -2.62
CA LEU A 48 3.69 -1.94 -3.82
C LEU A 48 5.16 -1.63 -3.50
N LYS A 49 5.44 -0.90 -2.41
CA LYS A 49 6.81 -0.64 -1.96
C LYS A 49 7.54 -1.91 -1.54
N ASP A 50 6.87 -2.80 -0.80
CA ASP A 50 7.43 -4.08 -0.39
C ASP A 50 7.72 -4.99 -1.61
N GLN A 51 6.78 -5.08 -2.54
CA GLN A 51 6.96 -5.81 -3.79
C GLN A 51 8.12 -5.25 -4.62
N ASN A 52 8.22 -3.92 -4.74
CA ASN A 52 9.31 -3.28 -5.45
C ASN A 52 10.67 -3.59 -4.80
N LEU A 53 10.77 -3.54 -3.48
CA LEU A 53 12.00 -3.91 -2.77
C LEU A 53 12.39 -5.35 -3.05
N LYS A 54 11.43 -6.29 -2.97
CA LYS A 54 11.65 -7.71 -3.28
C LYS A 54 12.13 -7.92 -4.71
N LEU A 55 11.52 -7.25 -5.68
CA LEU A 55 11.91 -7.32 -7.09
C LEU A 55 13.32 -6.77 -7.32
N ILE A 56 13.67 -5.65 -6.69
CA ILE A 56 15.02 -5.07 -6.76
C ILE A 56 16.05 -6.03 -6.16
N THR A 57 15.77 -6.58 -4.98
CA THR A 57 16.65 -7.58 -4.36
C THR A 57 16.81 -8.80 -5.26
N GLN A 58 15.72 -9.34 -5.79
CA GLN A 58 15.75 -10.48 -6.71
C GLN A 58 16.58 -10.16 -7.95
N PHE A 59 16.40 -8.98 -8.54
CA PHE A 59 17.18 -8.52 -9.69
C PHE A 59 18.68 -8.53 -9.38
N TYR A 60 19.12 -7.97 -8.25
CA TYR A 60 20.54 -7.99 -7.89
C TYR A 60 21.05 -9.40 -7.56
N THR A 61 20.25 -10.24 -6.91
CA THR A 61 20.62 -11.62 -6.60
C THR A 61 20.76 -12.48 -7.86
N ASP A 62 19.85 -12.34 -8.83
CA ASP A 62 19.88 -13.08 -10.09
C ASP A 62 21.01 -12.63 -11.00
N ASN A 63 21.31 -11.33 -11.00
CA ASN A 63 22.43 -10.76 -11.76
C ASN A 63 23.77 -10.84 -11.00
N ALA A 64 23.80 -11.43 -9.80
CA ALA A 64 25.07 -11.63 -9.09
C ALA A 64 25.96 -12.62 -9.87
N PRO A 65 27.27 -12.34 -10.04
CA PRO A 65 28.15 -13.21 -10.83
C PRO A 65 28.13 -14.68 -10.40
N ALA A 66 28.07 -14.94 -9.10
CA ALA A 66 28.00 -16.29 -8.55
C ALA A 66 26.70 -17.02 -8.96
N ASN A 67 25.59 -16.30 -9.03
CA ASN A 67 24.30 -16.87 -9.39
C ASN A 67 24.19 -17.08 -10.90
N ILE A 68 24.70 -16.14 -11.70
CA ILE A 68 24.87 -16.30 -13.16
C ILE A 68 25.74 -17.53 -13.47
N GLU A 69 26.88 -17.66 -12.79
CA GLU A 69 27.80 -18.79 -12.97
C GLU A 69 27.12 -20.12 -12.58
N ARG A 70 26.37 -20.14 -11.47
CA ARG A 70 25.59 -21.30 -11.05
C ARG A 70 24.56 -21.70 -12.11
N ILE A 71 23.74 -20.74 -12.58
CA ILE A 71 22.72 -20.98 -13.61
C ILE A 71 23.36 -21.46 -14.92
N ALA A 72 24.50 -20.88 -15.32
CA ALA A 72 25.23 -21.31 -16.51
C ALA A 72 25.78 -22.74 -16.37
N LYS A 73 26.38 -23.07 -15.21
CA LYS A 73 26.87 -24.43 -14.90
C LYS A 73 25.74 -25.46 -14.92
N GLU A 74 24.59 -25.12 -14.35
CA GLU A 74 23.39 -25.97 -14.35
C GLU A 74 22.85 -26.15 -15.77
N SER A 75 22.73 -25.07 -16.55
CA SER A 75 22.28 -25.10 -17.95
C SER A 75 23.19 -25.94 -18.85
N MET A 76 24.51 -25.89 -18.63
CA MET A 76 25.49 -26.71 -19.34
C MET A 76 25.59 -28.16 -18.79
N GLY A 77 24.77 -28.54 -17.80
CA GLY A 77 24.78 -29.90 -17.23
C GLY A 77 26.07 -30.25 -16.48
N MET A 78 26.80 -29.26 -15.96
CA MET A 78 28.08 -29.49 -15.30
C MET A 78 27.89 -30.16 -13.93
N ILE A 79 28.56 -31.29 -13.73
CA ILE A 79 28.52 -32.04 -12.46
C ILE A 79 29.71 -31.63 -11.58
N LYS A 80 29.44 -31.26 -10.33
CA LYS A 80 30.48 -30.90 -9.35
C LYS A 80 31.37 -32.12 -9.08
N LYS A 81 32.66 -32.01 -9.45
CA LYS A 81 33.66 -33.05 -9.19
C LYS A 81 34.37 -32.77 -7.87
N SER A 82 34.52 -33.80 -7.03
CA SER A 82 35.28 -33.69 -5.78
C SER A 82 36.76 -33.42 -6.08
N PRO A 83 37.45 -32.63 -5.24
CA PRO A 83 38.88 -32.36 -5.42
C PRO A 83 39.67 -33.67 -5.36
N LYS A 84 40.60 -33.85 -6.31
CA LYS A 84 41.55 -34.97 -6.25
C LYS A 84 42.65 -34.61 -5.26
N ARG A 85 42.87 -35.49 -4.28
CA ARG A 85 44.00 -35.37 -3.36
C ARG A 85 45.27 -35.70 -4.17
N ILE A 86 46.13 -34.72 -4.36
CA ILE A 86 47.44 -34.92 -5.00
C ILE A 86 48.39 -35.34 -3.88
N VAL A 87 48.92 -36.55 -3.96
CA VAL A 87 50.02 -37.00 -3.08
C VAL A 87 51.31 -36.62 -3.82
N ILE A 88 52.11 -35.76 -3.21
CA ILE A 88 53.45 -35.41 -3.69
C ILE A 88 54.37 -36.38 -2.95
N ASP A 89 55.02 -37.29 -3.68
CA ASP A 89 56.06 -38.17 -3.13
C ASP A 89 57.35 -37.35 -3.04
N GLU A 90 57.93 -37.25 -1.83
CA GLU A 90 59.24 -36.65 -1.55
C GLU A 90 60.39 -37.64 -1.78
#